data_AF-A0A0N4TCZ1-F1
#
_entry.id   AF-A0A0N4TCZ1-F1
#
_cell.length_a   1.000
_cell.length_b   1.000
_cell.length_c   1.000
_cell.angle_alpha   90.00
_cell.angle_beta   90.00
_cell.angle_gamma   90.00
#
_symmetry.space_group_name_H-M   'P 1'
#
loop_
_entity.id
_entity.type
_entity.pdbx_description
1 polymer ?
#
loop_
_entity_poly.entity_id
_entity_poly.type
_entity_poly.pdbx_seq_one_letter_code
_entity_poly.pdbx_strand_id
1 'polypeptide(L)'
;MTLIVDNLNDEIRQYAPEIDWLVNSFAYLGGIPKNKNIPEIDVENFYGCLKKVKYEADAYLINFITLADQGYGQSIIRSAGELTFS
;
A
#
# COMPACT_ATOMS: atom_id res chain seq x y z
N MET A 1 -5.15 16.51 -3.61
CA MET A 1 -4.95 15.08 -3.87
C MET A 1 -5.83 14.70 -5.05
N THR A 2 -5.34 13.90 -5.98
CA THR A 2 -6.10 13.48 -7.17
C THR A 2 -6.35 11.98 -7.07
N LEU A 3 -7.61 11.56 -7.19
CA LEU A 3 -8.00 10.16 -7.22
C LEU A 3 -8.52 9.82 -8.62
N ILE A 4 -7.96 8.78 -9.22
CA ILE A 4 -8.35 8.32 -10.56
C ILE A 4 -8.75 6.85 -10.50
N VAL A 5 -9.98 6.54 -10.90
CA VAL A 5 -10.52 5.17 -10.98
C VAL A 5 -11.22 5.02 -12.33
N ASP A 6 -10.82 4.04 -13.15
CA ASP A 6 -11.41 3.77 -14.46
C ASP A 6 -11.54 5.02 -15.36
N ASN A 7 -10.51 5.87 -15.34
CA ASN A 7 -10.41 7.17 -16.02
C ASN A 7 -11.37 8.26 -15.50
N LEU A 8 -12.15 8.00 -14.45
CA LEU A 8 -12.85 9.03 -13.70
C LEU A 8 -11.85 9.72 -12.77
N ASN A 9 -11.79 11.04 -12.85
CA ASN A 9 -10.86 11.85 -12.07
C ASN A 9 -11.66 12.71 -11.08
N ASP A 10 -11.27 12.65 -9.80
CA ASP A 10 -11.79 13.51 -8.75
C ASP A 10 -10.65 14.28 -8.06
N GLU A 11 -10.84 15.59 -7.91
CA GLU A 11 -9.91 16.47 -7.20
C GLU A 11 -10.35 16.66 -5.76
N ILE A 12 -9.69 15.95 -4.86
CA ILE A 12 -9.96 16.00 -3.43
C ILE A 12 -9.06 17.09 -2.81
N ARG A 13 -9.70 18.16 -2.33
CA ARG A 13 -9.05 19.18 -1.50
C ARG A 13 -8.81 18.61 -0.10
N GLN A 14 -7.68 17.94 0.09
CA GLN A 14 -7.21 17.58 1.43
C GLN A 14 -6.55 18.78 2.09
N TYR A 15 -7.08 19.17 3.25
CA TYR A 15 -6.39 20.05 4.18
C TYR A 15 -5.52 19.18 5.09
N ALA A 16 -4.27 18.97 4.71
CA ALA A 16 -3.29 18.19 5.48
C ALA A 16 -2.14 19.11 5.91
N PRO A 17 -2.36 19.97 6.93
CA PRO A 17 -1.38 20.99 7.34
C PRO A 17 -0.12 20.40 7.99
N GLU A 18 -0.11 19.12 8.34
CA GLU A 18 1.00 18.43 9.00
C GLU A 18 1.40 17.18 8.20
N ILE A 19 2.16 17.37 7.11
CA ILE A 19 2.76 16.27 6.34
C ILE A 19 4.05 15.80 7.06
N ASP A 20 3.94 15.48 8.35
CA ASP A 20 5.02 14.89 9.17
C ASP A 20 4.82 13.39 9.43
N TRP A 21 3.77 12.80 8.85
CA TRP A 21 3.40 11.39 9.08
C TRP A 21 4.23 10.37 8.29
N LEU A 22 5.03 10.81 7.30
CA LEU A 22 5.98 9.95 6.57
C LEU A 22 7.30 9.79 7.36
N VAL A 23 7.18 9.34 8.62
CA VAL A 23 8.31 8.78 9.39
C VAL A 23 8.59 7.34 8.93
N ASN A 24 9.71 6.74 9.35
CA ASN A 24 10.07 5.33 9.08
C ASN A 24 8.89 4.38 9.38
N SER A 25 8.13 4.04 8.34
CA SER A 25 6.85 3.34 8.44
C SER A 25 6.78 2.23 7.40
N PHE A 26 5.87 1.29 7.63
CA PHE A 26 5.59 0.22 6.68
C PHE A 26 4.36 0.58 5.85
N ALA A 27 4.44 0.38 4.54
CA ALA A 27 3.27 0.34 3.68
C ALA A 27 2.67 -1.07 3.73
N TYR A 28 1.37 -1.16 3.98
CA TYR A 28 0.62 -2.41 3.98
C TYR A 28 -0.30 -2.46 2.75
N LEU A 29 -0.38 -3.63 2.12
CA LEU A 29 -1.19 -3.84 0.92
C LEU A 29 -2.03 -5.11 1.10
N GLY A 30 -3.32 -5.04 0.77
CA GLY A 30 -4.25 -6.14 0.90
C GLY A 30 -4.77 -6.39 2.33
N GLY A 31 -4.10 -5.87 3.35
CA GLY A 31 -4.54 -5.98 4.73
C GLY A 31 -3.51 -5.46 5.72
N ILE A 32 -3.92 -5.30 6.97
CA ILE A 32 -3.08 -4.76 8.05
C ILE A 32 -3.00 -5.81 9.17
N PRO A 33 -1.83 -5.98 9.83
CA PRO A 33 -1.70 -6.90 10.95
C PRO A 33 -2.66 -6.54 12.10
N LYS A 34 -3.37 -7.53 12.65
CA LYS A 34 -4.34 -7.33 13.74
C LYS A 34 -3.75 -6.70 15.02
N ASN A 35 -2.44 -6.79 15.20
CA ASN A 35 -1.74 -6.20 16.35
C ASN A 35 -1.36 -4.72 16.13
N LYS A 36 -1.61 -4.15 14.94
CA LYS A 36 -1.43 -2.73 14.65
C LYS A 36 -2.78 -2.02 14.74
N ASN A 37 -2.99 -1.30 15.83
CA ASN A 37 -4.10 -0.36 15.93
C ASN A 37 -3.75 0.90 15.16
N ILE A 38 -4.30 1.04 13.95
CA ILE A 38 -4.32 2.32 13.26
C ILE A 38 -5.68 2.96 13.57
N PRO A 39 -5.71 4.11 14.25
CA PRO A 39 -6.95 4.83 14.53
C PRO A 39 -7.73 5.03 13.22
N GLU A 40 -9.05 4.89 13.27
CA GLU A 40 -9.98 5.15 12.15
C GLU A 40 -9.97 4.11 11.00
N ILE A 41 -9.14 3.07 11.06
CA ILE A 41 -9.15 1.97 10.09
C ILE A 41 -9.72 0.71 10.75
N ASP A 42 -11.03 0.56 10.69
CA ASP A 42 -11.76 -0.69 11.04
C ASP A 42 -12.35 -1.30 9.77
N VAL A 43 -11.46 -1.76 8.88
CA VAL A 43 -11.84 -2.39 7.61
C VAL A 43 -11.28 -3.81 7.53
N GLU A 44 -12.07 -4.72 6.97
CA GLU A 44 -11.62 -6.08 6.70
C GLU A 44 -10.48 -6.09 5.67
N ASN A 45 -9.65 -7.13 5.72
CA ASN A 45 -8.62 -7.32 4.70
C ASN A 45 -9.27 -7.50 3.32
N PHE A 46 -8.60 -6.98 2.30
CA PHE A 46 -9.07 -7.09 0.92
C PHE A 46 -8.99 -8.54 0.43
N TYR A 47 -10.11 -9.05 -0.07
CA TYR A 47 -10.20 -10.36 -0.72
C TYR A 47 -10.37 -10.19 -2.22
N GLY A 48 -9.35 -10.55 -2.98
CA GLY A 48 -9.33 -10.45 -4.43
C GLY A 48 -7.92 -10.44 -4.99
N CYS A 49 -7.79 -10.10 -6.27
CA CYS A 49 -6.49 -10.02 -6.94
C CYS A 49 -6.08 -8.56 -7.12
N LEU A 50 -4.84 -8.24 -6.73
CA LEU A 50 -4.20 -6.96 -7.02
C LEU A 50 -3.07 -7.19 -8.01
N LYS A 51 -2.94 -6.31 -9.02
CA LYS A 51 -1.90 -6.39 -10.03
C LYS A 51 -1.33 -5.00 -10.31
N LYS A 52 -0.02 -4.92 -10.56
CA LYS A 52 0.72 -3.68 -10.90
C LYS A 52 0.59 -2.56 -9.85
N VAL A 53 0.70 -2.90 -8.55
CA VAL A 53 0.70 -1.90 -7.47
C VAL A 53 2.05 -1.20 -7.37
N LYS A 54 2.04 0.12 -7.48
CA LYS A 54 3.24 0.98 -7.57
C LYS A 54 3.09 2.19 -6.65
N TYR A 55 4.17 2.55 -5.97
CA TYR A 55 4.31 3.81 -5.26
C TYR A 55 5.45 4.61 -5.89
N GLU A 56 5.15 5.85 -6.24
CA GLU A 56 6.10 6.79 -6.83
C GLU A 56 6.19 8.00 -5.90
N ALA A 57 7.40 8.26 -5.39
CA ALA A 57 7.76 9.50 -4.71
C ALA A 57 9.05 10.02 -5.35
N ASP A 58 9.28 11.34 -5.37
CA ASP A 58 10.27 12.03 -6.22
C ASP A 58 11.62 11.34 -6.47
N ALA A 59 12.20 10.63 -5.50
CA ALA A 59 13.47 9.90 -5.64
C ALA A 59 13.36 8.36 -5.58
N TYR A 60 12.18 7.78 -5.33
CA TYR A 60 11.99 6.36 -5.06
C TYR A 60 10.81 5.76 -5.83
N LEU A 61 11.11 4.70 -6.59
CA LEU A 61 10.14 3.89 -7.30
C LEU A 61 10.02 2.51 -6.63
N ILE A 62 8.88 2.23 -5.99
CA ILE A 62 8.65 0.93 -5.33
C ILE A 62 7.53 0.19 -6.07
N ASN A 63 7.88 -0.93 -6.71
CA ASN A 63 6.92 -1.86 -7.31
C ASN A 63 6.69 -3.03 -6.37
N PHE A 64 5.58 -2.99 -5.64
CA PHE A 64 5.32 -3.94 -4.56
C PHE A 64 5.12 -5.37 -5.04
N ILE A 65 4.49 -5.55 -6.20
CA ILE A 65 4.17 -6.88 -6.72
C ILE A 65 5.42 -7.60 -7.19
N THR A 66 6.26 -6.92 -7.98
CA THR A 66 7.52 -7.50 -8.46
C THR A 66 8.48 -7.82 -7.31
N LEU A 67 8.52 -6.96 -6.29
CA LEU A 67 9.36 -7.19 -5.12
C LEU A 67 8.81 -8.28 -4.17
N ALA A 68 7.50 -8.50 -4.12
CA ALA A 68 6.89 -9.61 -3.38
C ALA A 68 7.11 -10.97 -4.08
N ASP A 69 7.11 -10.98 -5.41
CA ASP A 69 7.34 -12.17 -6.25
C ASP A 69 8.78 -12.69 -6.16
N GLN A 70 9.75 -11.82 -5.83
CA GLN A 70 11.18 -12.16 -5.75
C GLN A 70 11.60 -13.02 -4.55
N GLY A 71 10.68 -13.42 -3.68
CA GLY A 71 10.95 -14.35 -2.59
C GLY A 71 11.69 -13.76 -1.36
N TYR A 72 11.62 -14.51 -0.27
CA TYR A 72 11.85 -14.10 1.13
C TYR A 72 13.27 -13.68 1.54
N GLY A 73 14.27 -13.70 0.64
CA GLY A 73 15.69 -13.66 1.02
C GLY A 73 16.38 -12.28 1.01
N GLN A 74 15.93 -11.35 0.16
CA GLN A 74 16.61 -10.05 -0.03
C GLN A 74 15.65 -8.87 -0.27
N SER A 75 14.34 -9.08 -0.22
CA SER A 75 13.34 -8.05 -0.48
C SER A 75 13.01 -7.26 0.79
N ILE A 76 12.90 -5.94 0.68
CA ILE A 76 12.31 -5.06 1.71
C ILE A 76 10.81 -5.34 1.95
N ILE A 77 10.21 -6.20 1.11
CA ILE A 77 8.81 -6.58 1.16
C ILE A 77 8.65 -7.92 1.87
N ARG A 78 7.65 -7.98 2.76
CA ARG A 78 7.25 -9.19 3.46
C ARG A 78 5.79 -9.49 3.13
N SER A 79 5.51 -10.73 2.75
CA SER A 79 4.17 -11.20 2.36
C SER A 79 3.66 -12.20 3.42
N ALA A 80 2.48 -11.96 3.99
CA ALA A 80 1.91 -12.79 5.06
C ALA A 80 0.45 -13.17 4.78
N GLY A 81 -0.05 -14.20 5.46
CA GLY A 81 -1.40 -14.73 5.27
C GLY A 81 -1.48 -15.81 4.17
N GLU A 82 -2.70 -16.19 3.81
CA GLU A 82 -2.96 -17.10 2.69
C GLU A 82 -2.89 -16.31 1.38
N LEU A 83 -1.74 -16.37 0.72
CA LEU A 83 -1.47 -15.70 -0.54
C LEU A 83 -1.31 -16.71 -1.66
N THR A 84 -1.94 -16.44 -2.80
CA THR A 84 -1.78 -17.20 -4.04
C THR A 84 -1.22 -16.27 -5.10
N PHE A 85 -0.09 -16.66 -5.70
CA PHE A 85 0.55 -15.94 -6.80
C PHE A 85 0.19 -16.66 -8.11
N SER A 86 -0.08 -15.89 -9.18
CA SER A 86 -0.49 -16.40 -10.51
C SER A 86 0.47 -15.95 -11.60
#